data_AF-A0A2D6NCH5-F1
#
_entry.id   AF-A0A2D6NCH5-F1
#
_cell.length_a   1.000
_cell.length_b   1.000
_cell.length_c   1.000
_cell.angle_alpha   90.00
_cell.angle_beta   90.00
_cell.angle_gamma   90.00
#
_symmetry.space_group_name_H-M   'P 1'
#
loop_
_entity.id
_entity.type
_entity.pdbx_description
1 polymer ?
#
loop_
_entity_poly.entity_id
_entity_poly.type
_entity_poly.pdbx_seq_one_letter_code
_entity_poly.pdbx_strand_id
1 'polypeptide(L)'
;MSLNKRGQEGMTLGTLLLIVLGVVVLVVLIVGFTGGFGFIFNKIDVAPLQSLETAKQSCVISGEYGLNADYCLEFKQIKLNKVAQLSNCDYLQKQGLFTKDNIDITCSPNQEEIFCNSGKIEDKSDWEKVKVNGKPCKDWTGNNFNVKSLETGVIVKEDPYDIGVNNFIGDLHVLDNCEENLEERKKRLEIPEKYCYWEQLTQHYLETCKNLEREDIEEIFHKKEMYAKAYNQDWSDLTVYKDICVPVIYDCKAWKEANQPINWRLGVQVYKVKNFGPDKGIPFDRKILLNPYIGTKNLKEQFKSTLLHEGLHSIQNKVYDTKILNEEVSLPSNSEELVENANEQIEIGARELSNYFDSIGESSEKENYEEIIIDVRHYEIVPTELKRRLDKLKEFLKENNKYDNRADYLIEFIYSQSELKFDILNKERALEYLSDKDEIEPRLSDVNRWWLDKEGKNSGECRVVTNTDDAATVLLKFLEEDLTDSVYKTTQDDLHVIIYFAEKEGRLYEVFEQLAARLPGLAEADTFNDGTALA
;
A
#
# COMPACT_ATOMS: atom_id res chain seq x y z
N MET A 1 -6.78 -68.96 40.40
CA MET A 1 -6.59 -67.57 39.94
C MET A 1 -7.85 -67.16 39.19
N SER A 2 -8.68 -66.34 39.82
CA SER A 2 -9.93 -65.82 39.25
C SER A 2 -9.72 -64.34 38.94
N LEU A 3 -9.65 -64.01 37.65
CA LEU A 3 -9.57 -62.63 37.17
C LEU A 3 -10.99 -62.06 37.08
N ASN A 4 -11.26 -61.15 38.00
CA ASN A 4 -12.51 -60.41 38.12
C ASN A 4 -12.63 -59.42 36.94
N LYS A 5 -13.45 -59.74 35.93
CA LYS A 5 -13.78 -58.84 34.82
C LYS A 5 -14.88 -57.87 35.26
N ARG A 6 -14.52 -56.64 35.61
CA ARG A 6 -15.44 -55.65 36.18
C ARG A 6 -15.41 -54.28 35.48
N GLY A 7 -15.18 -54.24 34.17
CA GLY A 7 -14.91 -53.00 33.43
C GLY A 7 -15.71 -52.74 32.15
N GLN A 8 -16.80 -53.46 31.87
CA GLN A 8 -17.41 -53.40 30.53
C GLN A 8 -18.95 -53.42 30.48
N GLU A 9 -19.63 -52.95 31.54
CA GLU A 9 -21.10 -52.85 31.55
C GLU A 9 -21.63 -51.40 31.55
N GLY A 10 -20.76 -50.40 31.34
CA GLY A 10 -21.10 -49.00 31.60
C GLY A 10 -21.22 -48.05 30.40
N MET A 11 -20.80 -48.41 29.19
CA MET A 11 -21.03 -47.52 28.03
C MET A 11 -22.48 -47.68 27.59
N THR A 12 -23.33 -46.82 28.13
CA THR A 12 -24.72 -46.68 27.71
C THR A 12 -24.75 -46.35 26.22
N LEU A 13 -25.69 -46.96 25.50
CA LEU A 13 -25.90 -46.78 24.05
C LEU A 13 -25.92 -45.28 23.63
N GLY A 14 -26.36 -44.39 24.53
CA GLY A 14 -26.36 -42.95 24.33
C GLY A 14 -24.97 -42.33 24.16
N THR A 15 -23.96 -42.80 24.90
CA THR A 15 -22.58 -42.29 24.75
C THR A 15 -21.98 -42.69 23.41
N LEU A 16 -22.26 -43.92 22.94
CA LEU A 16 -21.83 -44.35 21.62
C LEU A 16 -22.47 -43.48 20.51
N LEU A 17 -23.76 -43.16 20.65
CA LEU A 17 -24.50 -42.36 19.68
C LEU A 17 -24.00 -40.91 19.61
N LEU A 18 -23.68 -40.30 20.75
CA LEU A 18 -23.11 -38.95 20.80
C LEU A 18 -21.70 -38.88 20.18
N ILE A 19 -20.86 -39.90 20.39
CA ILE A 19 -19.54 -39.96 19.77
C ILE A 19 -19.67 -40.03 18.24
N VAL A 20 -20.58 -40.86 17.72
CA VAL A 20 -20.82 -40.97 16.28
C VAL A 20 -21.35 -39.66 15.69
N LEU A 21 -22.28 -38.98 16.38
CA LEU A 21 -22.80 -37.69 15.93
C LEU A 21 -21.70 -36.62 15.89
N GLY A 22 -20.85 -36.56 16.92
CA GLY A 22 -19.74 -35.61 16.99
C GLY A 22 -18.73 -35.80 15.85
N VAL A 23 -18.40 -37.04 15.50
CA VAL A 23 -17.49 -37.34 14.37
C VAL A 23 -18.12 -36.93 13.03
N VAL A 24 -19.42 -37.13 12.83
CA VAL A 24 -20.10 -36.72 11.58
C VAL A 24 -20.07 -35.20 11.41
N VAL A 25 -20.36 -34.44 12.47
CA VAL A 25 -20.30 -32.96 12.41
C VAL A 25 -18.87 -32.48 12.13
N LEU A 26 -17.87 -33.10 12.77
CA LEU A 26 -16.46 -32.76 12.55
C LEU A 26 -16.03 -32.99 11.09
N VAL A 27 -16.44 -34.11 10.48
CA VAL A 27 -16.11 -34.40 9.07
C VAL A 27 -16.77 -33.38 8.13
N VAL A 28 -18.01 -32.97 8.40
CA VAL A 28 -18.70 -31.95 7.59
C VAL A 28 -17.99 -30.60 7.70
N LEU A 29 -17.54 -30.20 8.89
CA LEU A 29 -16.78 -28.97 9.09
C LEU A 29 -15.43 -29.01 8.38
N ILE A 30 -14.68 -30.10 8.51
CA ILE A 30 -13.37 -30.25 7.84
C ILE A 30 -13.55 -30.17 6.32
N VAL A 31 -14.55 -30.86 5.74
CA VAL A 31 -14.81 -30.80 4.30
C VAL A 31 -15.27 -29.40 3.87
N GLY A 32 -16.06 -28.71 4.69
CA GLY A 32 -16.51 -27.33 4.44
C GLY A 32 -15.37 -26.31 4.42
N PHE A 33 -14.45 -26.40 5.39
CA PHE A 33 -13.31 -25.49 5.51
C PHE A 33 -12.17 -25.82 4.53
N THR A 34 -11.88 -27.10 4.28
CA THR A 34 -10.74 -27.50 3.42
C THR A 34 -11.07 -27.53 1.93
N GLY A 35 -12.32 -27.84 1.56
CA GLY A 35 -12.73 -27.91 0.15
C GLY A 35 -13.34 -26.62 -0.38
N GLY A 36 -13.62 -25.65 0.49
CA GLY A 36 -14.46 -24.50 0.22
C GLY A 36 -15.90 -24.93 -0.07
N PHE A 37 -16.87 -24.26 0.54
CA PHE A 37 -18.29 -24.43 0.18
C PHE A 37 -18.56 -24.27 -1.33
N GLY A 38 -17.66 -23.59 -2.05
CA GLY A 38 -17.67 -23.46 -3.50
C GLY A 38 -17.75 -24.78 -4.27
N PHE A 39 -17.13 -25.88 -3.86
CA PHE A 39 -17.23 -27.14 -4.63
C PHE A 39 -18.63 -27.79 -4.58
N ILE A 40 -19.33 -27.64 -3.44
CA ILE A 40 -20.71 -28.13 -3.27
C ILE A 40 -21.69 -27.19 -3.98
N PHE A 41 -21.48 -25.88 -3.89
CA PHE A 41 -22.33 -24.89 -4.56
C PHE A 41 -22.09 -24.78 -6.08
N ASN A 42 -20.89 -25.08 -6.58
CA ASN A 42 -20.57 -25.00 -8.01
C ASN A 42 -20.95 -26.27 -8.81
N LYS A 43 -21.11 -27.43 -8.15
CA LYS A 43 -21.58 -28.67 -8.82
C LYS A 43 -23.08 -28.88 -8.75
N ILE A 44 -23.75 -28.11 -7.91
CA ILE A 44 -25.19 -27.98 -7.93
C ILE A 44 -25.45 -26.73 -8.76
N ASP A 45 -25.76 -26.88 -10.05
CA ASP A 45 -26.24 -25.82 -10.98
C ASP A 45 -27.62 -25.24 -10.57
N VAL A 46 -27.91 -25.37 -9.28
CA VAL A 46 -29.07 -24.96 -8.51
C VAL A 46 -28.54 -24.16 -7.32
N ALA A 47 -27.57 -23.28 -7.51
CA ALA A 47 -27.57 -22.06 -6.71
C ALA A 47 -28.91 -21.38 -7.08
N PRO A 48 -29.97 -21.49 -6.26
CA PRO A 48 -31.18 -20.78 -6.58
C PRO A 48 -30.77 -19.33 -6.75
N LEU A 49 -31.16 -18.70 -7.87
CA LEU A 49 -31.14 -17.23 -8.04
C LEU A 49 -31.27 -16.63 -6.65
N GLN A 50 -30.23 -15.94 -6.17
CA GLN A 50 -30.12 -15.57 -4.77
C GLN A 50 -31.47 -15.01 -4.35
N SER A 51 -32.04 -15.58 -3.29
CA SER A 51 -33.35 -15.12 -2.85
C SER A 51 -33.23 -13.61 -2.63
N LEU A 52 -34.26 -12.87 -3.00
CA LEU A 52 -34.25 -11.41 -2.81
C LEU A 52 -33.86 -11.04 -1.37
N GLU A 53 -34.23 -11.89 -0.40
CA GLU A 53 -33.86 -11.77 1.00
C GLU A 53 -32.34 -11.88 1.25
N THR A 54 -31.65 -12.81 0.59
CA THR A 54 -30.19 -12.96 0.71
C THR A 54 -29.47 -11.72 0.18
N ALA A 55 -29.93 -11.20 -0.97
CA ALA A 55 -29.36 -9.98 -1.53
C ALA A 55 -29.60 -8.76 -0.62
N LYS A 56 -30.79 -8.64 -0.02
CA LYS A 56 -31.07 -7.59 0.99
C LYS A 56 -30.16 -7.69 2.19
N GLN A 57 -30.01 -8.88 2.78
CA GLN A 57 -29.15 -9.08 3.94
C GLN A 57 -27.70 -8.74 3.63
N SER A 58 -27.20 -9.15 2.46
CA SER A 58 -25.86 -8.77 2.02
C SER A 58 -25.72 -7.25 1.86
N CYS A 59 -26.73 -6.56 1.31
CA CYS A 59 -26.71 -5.09 1.20
C CYS A 59 -26.73 -4.38 2.55
N VAL A 60 -27.48 -4.91 3.52
CA VAL A 60 -27.50 -4.40 4.90
C VAL A 60 -26.13 -4.56 5.52
N ILE A 61 -25.52 -5.74 5.43
CA ILE A 61 -24.17 -5.99 5.96
C ILE A 61 -23.14 -5.08 5.29
N SER A 62 -23.04 -5.09 3.96
CA SER A 62 -22.05 -4.26 3.24
C SER A 62 -22.25 -2.77 3.52
N GLY A 63 -23.50 -2.32 3.69
CA GLY A 63 -23.82 -0.96 4.07
C GLY A 63 -23.44 -0.60 5.52
N GLU A 64 -23.70 -1.48 6.49
CA GLU A 64 -23.34 -1.30 7.91
C GLU A 64 -21.81 -1.20 8.09
N TYR A 65 -21.04 -1.95 7.29
CA TYR A 65 -19.58 -1.96 7.33
C TYR A 65 -18.92 -0.97 6.36
N GLY A 66 -19.69 -0.10 5.67
CA GLY A 66 -19.13 0.89 4.76
C GLY A 66 -18.39 0.32 3.54
N LEU A 67 -18.69 -0.92 3.14
CA LEU A 67 -18.02 -1.63 2.05
C LEU A 67 -18.54 -1.15 0.68
N ASN A 68 -18.09 0.03 0.25
CA ASN A 68 -18.57 0.71 -0.96
C ASN A 68 -18.51 -0.18 -2.20
N ALA A 69 -17.38 -0.85 -2.44
CA ALA A 69 -17.23 -1.75 -3.57
C ALA A 69 -18.34 -2.81 -3.63
N ASP A 70 -18.70 -3.39 -2.47
CA ASP A 70 -19.65 -4.49 -2.38
C ASP A 70 -21.11 -4.04 -2.55
N TYR A 71 -21.48 -2.87 -2.04
CA TYR A 71 -22.87 -2.39 -2.17
C TYR A 71 -23.12 -1.63 -3.47
N CYS A 72 -22.08 -1.05 -4.07
CA CYS A 72 -22.20 -0.25 -5.29
C CYS A 72 -21.75 -0.95 -6.58
N LEU A 73 -20.57 -1.58 -6.55
CA LEU A 73 -19.91 -2.09 -7.76
C LEU A 73 -20.19 -3.59 -7.98
N GLU A 74 -20.57 -4.31 -6.92
CA GLU A 74 -21.00 -5.70 -7.03
C GLU A 74 -22.47 -5.79 -7.44
N PHE A 75 -22.72 -6.43 -8.59
CA PHE A 75 -24.07 -6.67 -9.10
C PHE A 75 -24.47 -8.13 -8.83
N LYS A 76 -25.51 -8.31 -8.01
CA LYS A 76 -26.01 -9.62 -7.62
C LYS A 76 -27.18 -10.04 -8.49
N GLN A 77 -27.19 -11.30 -8.95
CA GLN A 77 -28.28 -11.83 -9.77
C GLN A 77 -29.47 -12.19 -8.87
N ILE A 78 -30.57 -11.44 -9.02
CA ILE A 78 -31.80 -11.60 -8.24
C ILE A 78 -33.00 -11.82 -9.15
N LYS A 79 -34.11 -12.33 -8.58
CA LYS A 79 -35.39 -12.46 -9.29
C LYS A 79 -36.41 -11.47 -8.74
N LEU A 80 -36.60 -10.35 -9.43
CA LEU A 80 -37.62 -9.35 -9.08
C LEU A 80 -38.82 -9.49 -10.03
N ASN A 81 -40.03 -9.60 -9.50
CA ASN A 81 -41.25 -9.77 -10.32
C ASN A 81 -41.17 -10.94 -11.33
N LYS A 82 -40.56 -12.06 -10.91
CA LYS A 82 -40.29 -13.26 -11.72
C LYS A 82 -39.28 -13.06 -12.86
N VAL A 83 -38.64 -11.90 -12.98
CA VAL A 83 -37.60 -11.61 -13.99
C VAL A 83 -36.24 -11.67 -13.30
N ALA A 84 -35.32 -12.45 -13.87
CA ALA A 84 -33.92 -12.44 -13.42
C ALA A 84 -33.26 -11.13 -13.90
N GLN A 85 -32.56 -10.46 -12.98
CA GLN A 85 -31.80 -9.26 -13.27
C GLN A 85 -30.59 -9.16 -12.34
N LEU A 86 -29.58 -8.42 -12.76
CA LEU A 86 -28.46 -8.00 -11.95
C LEU A 86 -28.83 -6.71 -11.24
N SER A 87 -28.57 -6.62 -9.94
CA SER A 87 -28.88 -5.43 -9.15
C SER A 87 -27.82 -5.15 -8.10
N ASN A 88 -27.52 -3.86 -7.91
CA ASN A 88 -26.70 -3.40 -6.79
C ASN A 88 -27.60 -2.92 -5.63
N CYS A 89 -27.00 -2.61 -4.48
CA CYS A 89 -27.75 -2.31 -3.28
C CYS A 89 -28.49 -0.97 -3.32
N ASP A 90 -27.91 0.04 -3.99
CA ASP A 90 -28.55 1.34 -4.22
C ASP A 90 -29.88 1.18 -4.97
N TYR A 91 -29.92 0.36 -6.03
CA TYR A 91 -31.16 0.08 -6.74
C TYR A 91 -32.20 -0.62 -5.86
N LEU A 92 -31.79 -1.63 -5.10
CA LEU A 92 -32.71 -2.36 -4.21
C LEU A 92 -33.28 -1.46 -3.11
N GLN A 93 -32.47 -0.54 -2.58
CA GLN A 93 -32.91 0.47 -1.62
C GLN A 93 -33.92 1.44 -2.26
N LYS A 94 -33.63 1.97 -3.46
CA LYS A 94 -34.54 2.87 -4.20
C LYS A 94 -35.87 2.23 -4.58
N GLN A 95 -35.91 0.90 -4.74
CA GLN A 95 -37.14 0.15 -4.95
C GLN A 95 -37.92 -0.10 -3.64
N GLY A 96 -37.45 0.39 -2.49
CA GLY A 96 -38.09 0.21 -1.19
C GLY A 96 -38.07 -1.23 -0.69
N LEU A 97 -37.09 -2.03 -1.14
CA LEU A 97 -37.03 -3.46 -0.81
C LEU A 97 -36.47 -3.71 0.60
N PHE A 98 -35.76 -2.74 1.17
CA PHE A 98 -35.37 -2.68 2.58
C PHE A 98 -35.42 -1.22 3.05
N THR A 99 -35.59 -0.99 4.35
CA THR A 99 -35.73 0.36 4.92
C THR A 99 -34.38 1.02 5.16
N LYS A 100 -34.37 2.35 5.13
CA LYS A 100 -33.19 3.21 5.31
C LYS A 100 -32.69 3.29 6.74
N ASP A 101 -33.32 2.59 7.67
CA ASP A 101 -33.36 3.02 9.07
C ASP A 101 -32.00 3.04 9.77
N ASN A 102 -30.95 2.42 9.19
CA ASN A 102 -29.57 2.51 9.71
C ASN A 102 -28.45 2.69 8.64
N ILE A 103 -28.76 2.85 7.34
CA ILE A 103 -27.73 2.85 6.29
C ILE A 103 -28.07 3.81 5.15
N ASP A 104 -27.23 4.83 4.97
CA ASP A 104 -27.31 5.73 3.81
C ASP A 104 -26.40 5.25 2.67
N ILE A 105 -26.93 4.35 1.84
CA ILE A 105 -26.23 3.86 0.65
C ILE A 105 -26.31 4.93 -0.43
N THR A 106 -25.21 5.64 -0.65
CA THR A 106 -25.06 6.56 -1.79
C THR A 106 -24.01 6.01 -2.75
N CYS A 107 -24.46 5.64 -3.94
CA CYS A 107 -23.59 5.18 -5.00
C CYS A 107 -23.26 6.29 -6.00
N SER A 108 -22.05 6.22 -6.58
CA SER A 108 -21.68 7.08 -7.69
C SER A 108 -22.65 6.89 -8.86
N PRO A 109 -23.00 7.95 -9.59
CA PRO A 109 -23.78 7.82 -10.81
C PRO A 109 -23.03 6.96 -11.83
N ASN A 110 -23.79 6.26 -12.68
CA ASN A 110 -23.31 5.48 -13.84
C ASN A 110 -22.63 4.13 -13.53
N GLN A 111 -22.82 3.56 -12.35
CA GLN A 111 -22.24 2.24 -12.03
C GLN A 111 -22.76 1.12 -12.95
N GLU A 112 -24.01 1.23 -13.39
CA GLU A 112 -24.61 0.29 -14.35
C GLU A 112 -23.93 0.35 -15.72
N GLU A 113 -23.56 1.56 -16.15
CA GLU A 113 -22.83 1.77 -17.40
C GLU A 113 -21.42 1.19 -17.30
N ILE A 114 -20.71 1.44 -16.20
CA ILE A 114 -19.39 0.84 -15.94
C ILE A 114 -19.49 -0.68 -15.94
N PHE A 115 -20.48 -1.25 -15.25
CA PHE A 115 -20.69 -2.69 -15.21
C PHE A 115 -20.94 -3.27 -16.60
N CYS A 116 -21.88 -2.71 -17.37
CA CYS A 116 -22.18 -3.20 -18.73
C CYS A 116 -20.97 -3.07 -19.68
N ASN A 117 -20.09 -2.08 -19.47
CA ASN A 117 -18.89 -1.86 -20.28
C ASN A 117 -17.62 -2.59 -19.78
N SER A 118 -17.63 -3.17 -18.57
CA SER A 118 -16.47 -3.79 -17.93
C SER A 118 -15.93 -5.08 -18.59
N GLY A 119 -16.61 -5.59 -19.62
CA GLY A 119 -16.27 -6.86 -20.26
C GLY A 119 -16.79 -8.11 -19.50
N LYS A 120 -17.48 -7.94 -18.36
CA LYS A 120 -18.12 -9.05 -17.62
C LYS A 120 -19.27 -9.73 -18.38
N ILE A 121 -19.82 -9.09 -19.41
CA ILE A 121 -20.79 -9.68 -20.33
C ILE A 121 -20.06 -9.92 -21.66
N GLU A 122 -19.60 -11.16 -21.85
CA GLU A 122 -18.71 -11.53 -22.96
C GLU A 122 -19.36 -11.35 -24.35
N ASP A 123 -20.65 -11.69 -24.47
CA ASP A 123 -21.38 -11.54 -25.72
C ASP A 123 -22.26 -10.28 -25.73
N LYS A 124 -21.95 -9.33 -26.62
CA LYS A 124 -22.76 -8.12 -26.83
C LYS A 124 -24.20 -8.43 -27.27
N SER A 125 -24.46 -9.60 -27.84
CA SER A 125 -25.81 -10.04 -28.18
C SER A 125 -26.70 -10.25 -26.95
N ASP A 126 -26.09 -10.49 -25.78
CA ASP A 126 -26.81 -10.64 -24.51
C ASP A 126 -27.13 -9.30 -23.83
N TRP A 127 -26.61 -8.18 -24.33
CA TRP A 127 -26.88 -6.85 -23.75
C TRP A 127 -28.37 -6.45 -23.83
N GLU A 128 -29.13 -7.04 -24.75
CA GLU A 128 -30.58 -6.85 -24.83
C GLU A 128 -31.34 -7.71 -23.81
N LYS A 129 -30.74 -8.80 -23.34
CA LYS A 129 -31.37 -9.77 -22.44
C LYS A 129 -31.00 -9.53 -20.98
N VAL A 130 -29.75 -9.17 -20.71
CA VAL A 130 -29.23 -8.92 -19.38
C VAL A 130 -29.76 -7.59 -18.87
N LYS A 131 -30.56 -7.63 -17.80
CA LYS A 131 -31.07 -6.45 -17.12
C LYS A 131 -30.17 -6.09 -15.94
N VAL A 132 -29.73 -4.84 -15.90
CA VAL A 132 -28.98 -4.23 -14.81
C VAL A 132 -29.86 -3.12 -14.23
N ASN A 133 -30.21 -3.23 -12.95
CA ASN A 133 -31.08 -2.29 -12.24
C ASN A 133 -32.41 -2.03 -12.99
N GLY A 134 -33.04 -3.09 -13.48
CA GLY A 134 -34.33 -3.04 -14.19
C GLY A 134 -34.26 -2.70 -15.67
N LYS A 135 -33.11 -2.26 -16.20
CA LYS A 135 -32.94 -1.86 -17.61
C LYS A 135 -31.98 -2.79 -18.36
N PRO A 136 -32.23 -3.13 -19.63
CA PRO A 136 -31.25 -3.83 -20.48
C PRO A 136 -29.90 -3.12 -20.51
N CYS A 137 -28.78 -3.87 -20.56
CA CYS A 137 -27.44 -3.29 -20.67
C CYS A 137 -27.30 -2.35 -21.87
N LYS A 138 -27.99 -2.64 -22.98
CA LYS A 138 -28.03 -1.78 -24.17
C LYS A 138 -28.50 -0.35 -23.87
N ASP A 139 -29.43 -0.19 -22.93
CA ASP A 139 -30.00 1.14 -22.60
C ASP A 139 -29.02 2.02 -21.82
N TRP A 140 -28.00 1.42 -21.23
CA TRP A 140 -26.92 2.15 -20.55
C TRP A 140 -25.84 2.65 -21.52
N THR A 141 -25.90 2.24 -22.79
CA THR A 141 -24.83 2.50 -23.78
C THR A 141 -25.18 3.58 -24.81
N GLY A 142 -26.32 4.25 -24.62
CA GLY A 142 -26.89 5.23 -25.57
C GLY A 142 -26.72 6.70 -25.19
N ASN A 143 -26.28 7.00 -23.96
CA ASN A 143 -25.76 8.32 -23.66
C ASN A 143 -24.33 8.36 -24.18
N ASN A 144 -23.94 9.39 -24.93
CA ASN A 144 -22.59 9.60 -25.40
C ASN A 144 -21.62 9.87 -24.22
N PHE A 145 -21.50 8.95 -23.28
CA PHE A 145 -20.28 8.77 -22.53
C PHE A 145 -19.30 8.23 -23.56
N ASN A 146 -18.64 9.17 -24.21
CA ASN A 146 -17.54 8.88 -25.10
C ASN A 146 -16.56 8.11 -24.23
N VAL A 147 -16.41 6.79 -24.42
CA VAL A 147 -15.39 6.03 -23.68
C VAL A 147 -13.99 6.60 -23.97
N LYS A 148 -13.84 7.39 -25.06
CA LYS A 148 -12.69 8.27 -25.28
C LYS A 148 -12.46 9.34 -24.20
N SER A 149 -13.46 9.79 -23.45
CA SER A 149 -13.25 10.71 -22.31
C SER A 149 -12.73 10.00 -21.07
N LEU A 150 -12.77 8.66 -21.00
CA LEU A 150 -11.94 7.90 -20.04
C LEU A 150 -10.49 7.75 -20.54
N GLU A 151 -10.24 7.88 -21.85
CA GLU A 151 -8.88 7.89 -22.42
C GLU A 151 -8.22 9.29 -22.47
N THR A 152 -9.00 10.39 -22.46
CA THR A 152 -8.46 11.77 -22.56
C THR A 152 -8.97 12.76 -21.52
N GLY A 153 -9.64 12.31 -20.46
CA GLY A 153 -10.24 13.22 -19.48
C GLY A 153 -10.57 12.54 -18.16
N VAL A 154 -9.54 12.24 -17.38
CA VAL A 154 -9.68 11.90 -15.96
C VAL A 154 -10.28 13.12 -15.25
N ILE A 155 -11.57 13.08 -14.94
CA ILE A 155 -12.06 13.75 -13.73
C ILE A 155 -11.82 12.75 -12.62
N VAL A 156 -10.71 12.93 -11.89
CA VAL A 156 -10.51 12.30 -10.59
C VAL A 156 -11.67 12.81 -9.75
N LYS A 157 -12.65 11.97 -9.47
CA LYS A 157 -13.52 12.23 -8.32
C LYS A 157 -12.70 11.85 -7.11
N GLU A 158 -12.28 12.90 -6.42
CA GLU A 158 -11.72 12.96 -5.06
C GLU A 158 -11.90 11.64 -4.31
N ASP A 159 -10.83 10.85 -4.30
CA ASP A 159 -10.55 10.03 -3.13
C ASP A 159 -10.06 11.02 -2.06
N PRO A 160 -10.70 11.13 -0.89
CA PRO A 160 -10.32 12.10 0.13
C PRO A 160 -8.89 11.95 0.65
N TYR A 161 -8.13 10.92 0.25
CA TYR A 161 -6.72 10.75 0.58
C TYR A 161 -5.73 11.07 -0.55
N ASP A 162 -6.18 11.40 -1.77
CA ASP A 162 -5.30 11.80 -2.89
C ASP A 162 -5.05 13.32 -2.93
N ILE A 163 -4.75 13.90 -1.76
CA ILE A 163 -4.59 15.36 -1.57
C ILE A 163 -3.18 15.83 -1.99
N GLY A 164 -2.22 14.92 -2.18
CA GLY A 164 -0.84 15.25 -2.56
C GLY A 164 -0.61 15.40 -4.08
N VAL A 165 -1.32 14.63 -4.91
CA VAL A 165 -0.98 14.51 -6.33
C VAL A 165 -1.61 15.62 -7.20
N ASN A 166 -2.74 16.19 -6.76
CA ASN A 166 -3.48 17.18 -7.55
C ASN A 166 -2.77 18.53 -7.73
N ASN A 167 -1.87 18.91 -6.82
CA ASN A 167 -1.05 20.12 -7.00
C ASN A 167 0.07 19.94 -8.04
N PHE A 168 0.40 18.70 -8.43
CA PHE A 168 1.49 18.39 -9.35
C PHE A 168 1.00 18.10 -10.79
N ILE A 169 -0.24 17.63 -10.94
CA ILE A 169 -0.83 17.26 -12.25
C ILE A 169 -1.32 18.46 -13.07
N GLY A 170 -1.50 19.64 -12.46
CA GLY A 170 -2.19 20.79 -13.07
C GLY A 170 -1.66 21.32 -14.42
N ASP A 171 -0.44 20.94 -14.83
CA ASP A 171 0.16 21.35 -16.11
C ASP A 171 0.48 20.17 -17.07
N LEU A 172 0.09 18.95 -16.73
CA LEU A 172 0.35 17.78 -17.56
C LEU A 172 -0.56 17.79 -18.80
N HIS A 173 0.03 17.81 -19.99
CA HIS A 173 -0.70 17.67 -21.25
C HIS A 173 -0.09 16.57 -22.10
N VAL A 174 -0.96 15.83 -22.78
CA VAL A 174 -0.57 14.79 -23.74
C VAL A 174 -0.40 15.45 -25.11
N LEU A 175 0.72 15.16 -25.77
CA LEU A 175 1.04 15.66 -27.10
C LEU A 175 0.42 14.74 -28.15
N ASP A 176 -0.46 15.29 -28.98
CA ASP A 176 -1.13 14.55 -30.06
C ASP A 176 -0.15 14.01 -31.12
N ASN A 177 0.96 14.73 -31.34
CA ASN A 177 2.01 14.34 -32.28
C ASN A 177 3.36 14.23 -31.58
N CYS A 178 3.69 13.02 -31.15
CA CYS A 178 4.95 12.73 -30.50
C CYS A 178 6.18 12.86 -31.43
N GLU A 179 6.05 12.71 -32.73
CA GLU A 179 7.24 12.74 -33.61
C GLU A 179 7.72 14.17 -33.91
N GLU A 180 6.86 15.16 -33.69
CA GLU A 180 7.18 16.55 -33.99
C GLU A 180 8.28 17.09 -33.06
N ASN A 181 9.36 17.56 -33.67
CA ASN A 181 10.51 18.17 -32.99
C ASN A 181 11.08 17.33 -31.84
N LEU A 182 11.03 15.99 -31.94
CA LEU A 182 11.44 15.09 -30.86
C LEU A 182 12.90 15.32 -30.44
N GLU A 183 13.83 15.43 -31.40
CA GLU A 183 15.24 15.72 -31.14
C GLU A 183 15.47 17.10 -30.50
N GLU A 184 14.72 18.11 -30.96
CA GLU A 184 14.79 19.45 -30.37
C GLU A 184 14.27 19.44 -28.92
N ARG A 185 13.17 18.72 -28.66
CA ARG A 185 12.63 18.51 -27.32
C ARG A 185 13.61 17.76 -26.43
N LYS A 186 14.20 16.67 -26.93
CA LYS A 186 15.23 15.90 -26.22
C LYS A 186 16.38 16.80 -25.77
N LYS A 187 16.89 17.64 -26.70
CA LYS A 187 17.94 18.61 -26.42
C LYS A 187 17.51 19.69 -25.43
N ARG A 188 16.29 20.23 -25.57
CA ARG A 188 15.74 21.27 -24.67
C ARG A 188 15.53 20.76 -23.25
N LEU A 189 15.12 19.50 -23.11
CA LEU A 189 14.92 18.81 -21.83
C LEU A 189 16.23 18.24 -21.27
N GLU A 190 17.34 18.40 -21.99
CA GLU A 190 18.67 17.89 -21.60
C GLU A 190 18.67 16.39 -21.28
N ILE A 191 17.85 15.62 -22.00
CA ILE A 191 17.76 14.17 -21.84
C ILE A 191 19.06 13.55 -22.39
N PRO A 192 19.88 12.90 -21.55
CA PRO A 192 21.15 12.35 -22.01
C PRO A 192 20.91 11.08 -22.85
N GLU A 193 21.87 10.68 -23.68
CA GLU A 193 21.81 9.38 -24.38
C GLU A 193 22.03 8.19 -23.43
N LYS A 194 22.79 8.44 -22.37
CA LYS A 194 23.09 7.49 -21.31
C LYS A 194 23.03 8.21 -19.98
N TYR A 195 22.37 7.59 -19.01
CA TYR A 195 22.32 8.06 -17.65
C TYR A 195 23.30 7.26 -16.81
N CYS A 196 24.33 7.93 -16.31
CA CYS A 196 25.38 7.34 -15.49
C CYS A 196 25.10 7.74 -14.04
N TYR A 197 24.62 6.78 -13.25
CA TYR A 197 24.01 7.08 -11.95
C TYR A 197 24.96 7.82 -11.01
N TRP A 198 26.21 7.38 -10.89
CA TRP A 198 27.15 7.93 -9.92
C TRP A 198 27.60 9.34 -10.31
N GLU A 199 27.82 9.59 -11.59
CA GLU A 199 28.12 10.94 -12.08
C GLU A 199 26.95 11.90 -11.80
N GLN A 200 25.73 11.45 -12.02
CA GLN A 200 24.54 12.29 -11.86
C GLN A 200 24.23 12.57 -10.39
N LEU A 201 24.42 11.58 -9.52
CA LEU A 201 24.35 11.76 -8.08
C LEU A 201 25.46 12.72 -7.60
N THR A 202 26.70 12.56 -8.08
CA THR A 202 27.81 13.49 -7.78
C THR A 202 27.45 14.92 -8.17
N GLN A 203 26.89 15.10 -9.37
CA GLN A 203 26.46 16.40 -9.85
C GLN A 203 25.34 16.99 -8.98
N HIS A 204 24.37 16.16 -8.57
CA HIS A 204 23.30 16.59 -7.66
C HIS A 204 23.85 17.06 -6.31
N TYR A 205 24.86 16.36 -5.78
CA TYR A 205 25.58 16.76 -4.58
C TYR A 205 26.30 18.10 -4.76
N LEU A 206 27.06 18.28 -5.84
CA LEU A 206 27.75 19.54 -6.10
C LEU A 206 26.80 20.74 -6.25
N GLU A 207 25.61 20.51 -6.80
CA GLU A 207 24.58 21.54 -6.94
C GLU A 207 23.90 21.89 -5.61
N THR A 208 23.73 20.90 -4.74
CA THR A 208 22.96 21.03 -3.49
C THR A 208 23.84 21.38 -2.29
N CYS A 209 25.09 20.93 -2.28
CA CYS A 209 26.02 20.94 -1.16
C CYS A 209 27.22 21.83 -1.46
N LYS A 210 27.12 23.12 -1.15
CA LYS A 210 28.15 24.13 -1.49
C LYS A 210 29.46 23.95 -0.72
N ASN A 211 29.44 23.18 0.35
CA ASN A 211 30.59 22.86 1.19
C ASN A 211 31.34 21.59 0.75
N LEU A 212 30.83 20.87 -0.26
CA LEU A 212 31.45 19.64 -0.75
C LEU A 212 32.04 19.89 -2.13
N GLU A 213 33.32 19.55 -2.29
CA GLU A 213 33.97 19.48 -3.60
C GLU A 213 33.83 18.06 -4.17
N ARG A 214 34.18 17.88 -5.44
CA ARG A 214 34.06 16.58 -6.11
C ARG A 214 34.89 15.51 -5.41
N GLU A 215 36.08 15.87 -4.94
CA GLU A 215 36.98 14.99 -4.20
C GLU A 215 36.37 14.52 -2.87
N ASP A 216 35.62 15.39 -2.17
CA ASP A 216 34.95 15.02 -0.93
C ASP A 216 33.85 13.98 -1.20
N ILE A 217 33.07 14.19 -2.26
CA ILE A 217 31.98 13.28 -2.68
C ILE A 217 32.56 11.92 -3.11
N GLU A 218 33.65 11.93 -3.89
CA GLU A 218 34.36 10.71 -4.27
C GLU A 218 34.92 9.96 -3.04
N GLU A 219 35.47 10.68 -2.06
CA GLU A 219 35.94 10.08 -0.80
C GLU A 219 34.77 9.49 0.02
N ILE A 220 33.63 10.18 0.06
CA ILE A 220 32.40 9.69 0.70
C ILE A 220 31.95 8.36 0.08
N PHE A 221 31.85 8.29 -1.25
CA PHE A 221 31.45 7.08 -1.94
C PHE A 221 32.47 5.95 -1.74
N HIS A 222 33.76 6.28 -1.75
CA HIS A 222 34.80 5.31 -1.47
C HIS A 222 34.72 4.76 -0.03
N LYS A 223 34.49 5.62 0.98
CA LYS A 223 34.31 5.18 2.37
C LYS A 223 33.10 4.27 2.52
N LYS A 224 32.00 4.58 1.85
CA LYS A 224 30.78 3.74 1.86
C LYS A 224 31.00 2.40 1.15
N GLU A 225 31.72 2.39 0.02
CA GLU A 225 32.17 1.17 -0.63
C GLU A 225 33.00 0.29 0.31
N MET A 226 33.97 0.89 1.01
CA MET A 226 34.84 0.18 1.95
C MET A 226 34.07 -0.35 3.16
N TYR A 227 33.10 0.41 3.68
CA TYR A 227 32.21 -0.05 4.74
C TYR A 227 31.37 -1.25 4.27
N ALA A 228 30.70 -1.14 3.12
CA ALA A 228 29.90 -2.24 2.57
C ALA A 228 30.74 -3.50 2.35
N LYS A 229 31.98 -3.37 1.85
CA LYS A 229 32.93 -4.49 1.75
C LYS A 229 33.22 -5.18 3.08
N ALA A 230 33.33 -4.40 4.16
CA ALA A 230 33.67 -4.93 5.48
C ALA A 230 32.49 -5.62 6.16
N TYR A 231 31.27 -5.09 6.00
CA TYR A 231 30.10 -5.46 6.80
C TYR A 231 28.95 -6.12 6.02
N ASN A 232 28.96 -6.06 4.68
CA ASN A 232 27.92 -6.62 3.80
C ASN A 232 28.52 -7.66 2.84
N GLN A 233 29.18 -8.69 3.38
CA GLN A 233 29.83 -9.75 2.57
C GLN A 233 28.86 -10.58 1.72
N ASP A 234 27.57 -10.56 2.06
CA ASP A 234 26.51 -11.28 1.35
C ASP A 234 26.06 -10.53 0.08
N TRP A 235 26.52 -9.30 -0.15
CA TRP A 235 26.21 -8.54 -1.35
C TRP A 235 26.98 -9.09 -2.53
N SER A 236 26.25 -9.74 -3.44
CA SER A 236 26.81 -10.57 -4.50
C SER A 236 27.63 -9.81 -5.55
N ASP A 237 27.52 -8.47 -5.62
CA ASP A 237 28.29 -7.67 -6.56
C ASP A 237 28.59 -6.23 -6.07
N LEU A 238 29.77 -6.05 -5.47
CA LEU A 238 30.30 -4.73 -5.11
C LEU A 238 30.76 -3.90 -6.33
N THR A 239 30.58 -4.36 -7.57
CA THR A 239 30.79 -3.51 -8.75
C THR A 239 29.73 -2.43 -8.92
N VAL A 240 28.67 -2.44 -8.09
CA VAL A 240 27.68 -1.37 -7.96
C VAL A 240 28.28 0.00 -7.65
N TYR A 241 29.49 0.08 -7.10
CA TYR A 241 30.19 1.34 -6.81
C TYR A 241 30.96 1.93 -8.00
N LYS A 242 30.94 1.26 -9.17
CA LYS A 242 31.41 1.84 -10.43
C LYS A 242 30.26 2.54 -11.13
N ASP A 243 30.55 3.57 -11.91
CA ASP A 243 29.52 4.29 -12.67
C ASP A 243 28.71 3.36 -13.58
N ILE A 244 27.46 3.06 -13.18
CA ILE A 244 26.54 2.23 -13.96
C ILE A 244 25.79 3.17 -14.90
N CYS A 245 26.15 3.10 -16.17
CA CYS A 245 25.50 3.86 -17.23
C CYS A 245 24.44 3.02 -17.94
N VAL A 246 23.20 3.50 -17.95
CA VAL A 246 22.08 2.91 -18.69
C VAL A 246 21.67 3.80 -19.87
N PRO A 247 21.44 3.26 -21.08
CA PRO A 247 20.87 4.03 -22.18
C PRO A 247 19.52 4.64 -21.80
N VAL A 248 19.31 5.90 -22.16
CA VAL A 248 18.01 6.57 -22.04
C VAL A 248 17.39 6.68 -23.43
N ILE A 249 16.23 6.10 -23.59
CA ILE A 249 15.46 6.14 -24.81
C ILE A 249 14.35 7.17 -24.63
N TYR A 250 14.31 8.15 -25.52
CA TYR A 250 13.22 9.12 -25.65
C TYR A 250 12.72 9.05 -27.08
N ASP A 251 11.95 8.01 -27.38
CA ASP A 251 11.54 7.64 -28.74
C ASP A 251 10.08 7.17 -28.78
N CYS A 252 9.27 7.76 -29.65
CA CYS A 252 7.83 7.50 -29.74
C CYS A 252 7.51 6.06 -30.16
N LYS A 253 8.34 5.51 -31.06
CA LYS A 253 8.12 4.16 -31.58
C LYS A 253 8.48 3.14 -30.52
N ALA A 254 9.61 3.31 -29.83
CA ALA A 254 10.00 2.48 -28.70
C ALA A 254 8.94 2.49 -27.59
N TRP A 255 8.36 3.66 -27.27
CA TRP A 255 7.25 3.80 -26.32
C TRP A 255 6.02 2.96 -26.72
N LYS A 256 5.59 3.09 -27.97
CA LYS A 256 4.45 2.32 -28.50
C LYS A 256 4.73 0.82 -28.57
N GLU A 257 5.91 0.42 -29.02
CA GLU A 257 6.31 -0.99 -29.14
C GLU A 257 6.37 -1.69 -27.78
N ALA A 258 6.62 -0.92 -26.73
CA ALA A 258 6.57 -1.41 -25.38
C ALA A 258 5.17 -1.56 -24.77
N ASN A 259 4.14 -1.32 -25.59
CA ASN A 259 2.73 -1.49 -25.26
C ASN A 259 2.28 -0.68 -24.03
N GLN A 260 2.84 0.51 -23.85
CA GLN A 260 2.48 1.43 -22.77
C GLN A 260 1.38 2.40 -23.23
N PRO A 261 0.37 2.67 -22.39
CA PRO A 261 -0.58 3.75 -22.58
C PRO A 261 0.13 5.09 -22.81
N ILE A 262 -0.37 5.85 -23.78
CA ILE A 262 0.15 7.18 -24.13
C ILE A 262 -0.04 8.19 -22.98
N ASN A 263 -1.10 7.99 -22.20
CA ASN A 263 -1.47 8.79 -21.03
C ASN A 263 -0.95 8.23 -19.70
N TRP A 264 -0.18 7.13 -19.73
CA TRP A 264 0.59 6.74 -18.54
C TRP A 264 1.48 7.93 -18.19
N ARG A 265 1.64 8.26 -16.90
CA ARG A 265 2.39 9.41 -16.31
C ARG A 265 3.80 9.58 -16.90
N LEU A 266 4.70 10.36 -16.26
CA LEU A 266 6.07 10.56 -16.79
C LEU A 266 6.81 9.28 -17.20
N GLY A 267 6.38 8.14 -16.66
CA GLY A 267 6.41 6.88 -17.37
C GLY A 267 7.84 6.55 -17.67
N VAL A 268 8.57 6.17 -16.63
CA VAL A 268 9.80 5.46 -16.84
C VAL A 268 9.52 4.00 -16.74
N GLN A 269 10.00 3.27 -17.75
CA GLN A 269 10.04 1.84 -17.68
C GLN A 269 11.45 1.35 -17.90
N VAL A 270 11.95 0.64 -16.90
CA VAL A 270 13.17 -0.15 -16.98
C VAL A 270 12.79 -1.50 -17.58
N TYR A 271 12.94 -1.65 -18.89
CA TYR A 271 12.64 -2.93 -19.53
C TYR A 271 13.75 -3.94 -19.29
N LYS A 272 13.40 -5.11 -18.75
CA LYS A 272 14.13 -6.34 -19.05
C LYS A 272 13.79 -6.74 -20.48
N VAL A 273 14.76 -6.67 -21.40
CA VAL A 273 14.59 -7.14 -22.78
C VAL A 273 14.38 -8.66 -22.74
N LYS A 274 13.11 -9.11 -22.74
CA LYS A 274 12.70 -10.52 -22.59
C LYS A 274 13.32 -11.49 -23.62
N ASN A 275 13.96 -10.98 -24.67
CA ASN A 275 14.54 -11.78 -25.76
C ASN A 275 16.05 -12.03 -25.65
N PHE A 276 16.72 -11.58 -24.58
CA PHE A 276 18.12 -11.97 -24.29
C PHE A 276 18.14 -12.81 -23.02
N GLY A 277 17.84 -14.09 -23.17
CA GLY A 277 17.80 -15.05 -22.07
C GLY A 277 19.16 -15.21 -21.35
N PRO A 278 19.14 -15.71 -20.11
CA PRO A 278 20.33 -15.89 -19.25
C PRO A 278 21.39 -16.83 -19.84
N ASP A 279 21.05 -17.64 -20.85
CA ASP A 279 21.92 -18.67 -21.44
C ASP A 279 23.11 -18.14 -22.25
N LYS A 280 23.31 -16.82 -22.38
CA LYS A 280 24.42 -16.26 -23.17
C LYS A 280 25.46 -15.45 -22.39
N GLY A 281 25.33 -15.33 -21.07
CA GLY A 281 26.29 -14.58 -20.25
C GLY A 281 26.48 -13.13 -20.69
N ILE A 282 25.48 -12.56 -21.38
CA ILE A 282 25.46 -11.15 -21.76
C ILE A 282 24.82 -10.39 -20.60
N PRO A 283 25.51 -9.42 -19.99
CA PRO A 283 24.95 -8.62 -18.90
C PRO A 283 23.67 -7.93 -19.38
N PHE A 284 22.67 -7.85 -18.51
CA PHE A 284 21.38 -7.24 -18.79
C PHE A 284 21.54 -5.82 -19.37
N ASP A 285 21.19 -5.64 -20.66
CA ASP A 285 21.12 -4.32 -21.31
C ASP A 285 19.85 -3.59 -20.85
N ARG A 286 19.86 -3.08 -19.61
CA ARG A 286 18.82 -2.21 -19.08
C ARG A 286 18.78 -0.91 -19.85
N LYS A 287 17.59 -0.38 -20.09
CA LYS A 287 17.37 0.92 -20.71
C LYS A 287 16.26 1.64 -19.97
N ILE A 288 16.43 2.94 -19.76
CA ILE A 288 15.39 3.82 -19.24
C ILE A 288 14.61 4.34 -20.43
N LEU A 289 13.32 4.02 -20.54
CA LEU A 289 12.46 4.59 -21.55
C LEU A 289 11.65 5.73 -20.92
N LEU A 290 11.82 6.96 -21.40
CA LEU A 290 11.07 8.14 -20.95
C LEU A 290 9.86 8.39 -21.86
N ASN A 291 8.70 8.75 -21.29
CA ASN A 291 7.48 9.01 -22.07
C ASN A 291 7.60 10.27 -22.95
N PRO A 292 7.66 10.16 -24.29
CA PRO A 292 7.80 11.30 -25.19
C PRO A 292 6.48 12.01 -25.52
N TYR A 293 5.35 11.49 -25.02
CA TYR A 293 4.02 12.04 -25.21
C TYR A 293 3.63 13.08 -24.16
N ILE A 294 4.41 13.26 -23.09
CA ILE A 294 4.04 14.19 -22.02
C ILE A 294 4.71 15.55 -22.20
N GLY A 295 3.95 16.60 -21.95
CA GLY A 295 4.41 17.97 -21.78
C GLY A 295 3.99 18.53 -20.42
N THR A 296 4.87 19.31 -19.80
CA THR A 296 4.59 20.16 -18.63
C THR A 296 5.64 21.26 -18.54
N LYS A 297 5.34 22.37 -17.85
CA LYS A 297 6.27 23.49 -17.67
C LYS A 297 7.57 23.07 -16.96
N ASN A 298 7.49 22.05 -16.10
CA ASN A 298 8.62 21.58 -15.29
C ASN A 298 9.18 20.22 -15.75
N LEU A 299 8.87 19.80 -16.99
CA LEU A 299 9.20 18.47 -17.50
C LEU A 299 10.70 18.13 -17.39
N LYS A 300 11.58 19.14 -17.55
CA LYS A 300 13.04 18.97 -17.41
C LYS A 300 13.42 18.50 -16.00
N GLU A 301 12.98 19.23 -14.97
CA GLU A 301 13.31 18.90 -13.58
C GLU A 301 12.68 17.57 -13.17
N GLN A 302 11.47 17.30 -13.65
CA GLN A 302 10.83 16.03 -13.41
C GLN A 302 11.60 14.87 -14.05
N PHE A 303 12.01 14.98 -15.33
CA PHE A 303 12.86 13.96 -15.95
C PHE A 303 14.22 13.81 -15.26
N LYS A 304 14.80 14.88 -14.72
CA LYS A 304 16.03 14.79 -13.93
C LYS A 304 15.80 13.96 -12.66
N SER A 305 14.72 14.24 -11.93
CA SER A 305 14.32 13.47 -10.74
C SER A 305 14.05 12.00 -11.09
N THR A 306 13.24 11.75 -12.12
CA THR A 306 12.90 10.39 -12.53
C THR A 306 14.09 9.60 -13.07
N LEU A 307 15.03 10.25 -13.79
CA LEU A 307 16.24 9.57 -14.24
C LEU A 307 17.16 9.20 -13.07
N LEU A 308 17.27 10.08 -12.05
CA LEU A 308 18.05 9.79 -10.84
C LEU A 308 17.47 8.60 -10.10
N HIS A 309 16.16 8.61 -9.95
CA HIS A 309 15.37 7.53 -9.38
C HIS A 309 15.62 6.18 -10.10
N GLU A 310 15.43 6.16 -11.41
CA GLU A 310 15.48 4.93 -12.23
C GLU A 310 16.91 4.44 -12.49
N GLY A 311 17.86 5.37 -12.42
CA GLY A 311 19.27 5.07 -12.34
C GLY A 311 19.60 4.23 -11.11
N LEU A 312 18.99 4.50 -9.94
CA LEU A 312 19.20 3.65 -8.76
C LEU A 312 18.59 2.28 -8.96
N HIS A 313 17.33 2.19 -9.44
CA HIS A 313 16.69 0.91 -9.73
C HIS A 313 17.55 0.02 -10.64
N SER A 314 18.33 0.62 -11.53
CA SER A 314 19.26 -0.09 -12.40
C SER A 314 20.48 -0.68 -11.66
N ILE A 315 20.87 -0.09 -10.53
CA ILE A 315 21.89 -0.60 -9.60
C ILE A 315 21.29 -1.63 -8.65
N GLN A 316 20.21 -1.25 -7.96
CA GLN A 316 19.49 -2.07 -6.99
C GLN A 316 19.09 -3.43 -7.55
N ASN A 317 18.45 -3.46 -8.71
CA ASN A 317 18.03 -4.72 -9.28
C ASN A 317 19.17 -5.59 -9.87
N LYS A 318 20.42 -5.13 -9.91
CA LYS A 318 21.57 -6.04 -10.10
C LYS A 318 21.87 -6.82 -8.83
N VAL A 319 21.55 -6.23 -7.67
CA VAL A 319 21.61 -6.87 -6.35
C VAL A 319 20.42 -7.82 -6.18
N TYR A 320 19.20 -7.40 -6.55
CA TYR A 320 17.95 -8.15 -6.34
C TYR A 320 17.67 -9.36 -7.28
N ASP A 321 18.51 -9.67 -8.29
CA ASP A 321 18.31 -10.90 -9.09
C ASP A 321 18.54 -12.20 -8.26
N THR A 322 18.80 -12.09 -6.95
CA THR A 322 18.77 -13.15 -5.95
C THR A 322 17.50 -13.14 -5.08
N LYS A 323 16.40 -13.62 -5.67
CA LYS A 323 15.31 -14.42 -5.03
C LYS A 323 14.34 -13.73 -4.03
N ILE A 324 13.04 -14.00 -4.29
CA ILE A 324 11.83 -13.84 -3.43
C ILE A 324 11.45 -12.34 -3.32
N LEU A 325 10.25 -11.90 -3.71
CA LEU A 325 9.07 -11.75 -2.84
C LEU A 325 7.82 -11.47 -3.70
N ASN A 326 6.77 -12.24 -3.43
CA ASN A 326 5.35 -11.94 -3.70
C ASN A 326 4.49 -13.09 -3.14
N GLU A 327 4.88 -13.65 -1.99
CA GLU A 327 4.01 -14.58 -1.27
C GLU A 327 3.25 -13.76 -0.22
N GLU A 328 1.92 -13.76 -0.31
CA GLU A 328 1.08 -13.27 0.77
C GLU A 328 1.47 -14.04 2.05
N VAL A 329 1.95 -13.31 3.06
CA VAL A 329 2.23 -13.90 4.36
C VAL A 329 0.89 -14.36 4.94
N SER A 330 0.61 -15.66 4.83
CA SER A 330 -0.60 -16.23 5.41
C SER A 330 -0.47 -16.17 6.93
N LEU A 331 -1.27 -15.32 7.57
CA LEU A 331 -1.30 -15.26 9.02
C LEU A 331 -1.62 -16.65 9.61
N PRO A 332 -1.01 -17.02 10.75
CA PRO A 332 -1.43 -18.20 11.51
C PRO A 332 -2.94 -18.20 11.73
N SER A 333 -3.60 -19.36 11.64
CA SER A 333 -5.06 -19.46 11.69
C SER A 333 -5.72 -18.97 13.00
N ASN A 334 -4.92 -18.71 14.04
CA ASN A 334 -5.38 -18.13 15.31
C ASN A 334 -5.19 -16.60 15.40
N SER A 335 -4.47 -15.99 14.44
CA SER A 335 -4.20 -14.55 14.43
C SER A 335 -5.45 -13.73 14.12
N GLU A 336 -6.34 -14.22 13.25
CA GLU A 336 -7.60 -13.55 12.93
C GLU A 336 -8.50 -13.37 14.17
N GLU A 337 -8.69 -14.44 14.95
CA GLU A 337 -9.48 -14.39 16.20
C GLU A 337 -8.86 -13.44 17.23
N LEU A 338 -7.52 -13.41 17.33
CA LEU A 338 -6.83 -12.49 18.23
C LEU A 338 -6.96 -11.02 17.80
N VAL A 339 -6.91 -10.75 16.48
CA VAL A 339 -7.12 -9.41 15.93
C VAL A 339 -8.57 -8.96 16.13
N GLU A 340 -9.54 -9.84 15.90
CA GLU A 340 -10.96 -9.55 16.13
C GLU A 340 -11.23 -9.24 17.62
N ASN A 341 -10.69 -10.05 18.53
CA ASN A 341 -10.80 -9.81 19.97
C ASN A 341 -10.14 -8.47 20.37
N ALA A 342 -8.95 -8.17 19.84
CA ALA A 342 -8.28 -6.90 20.13
C ALA A 342 -9.09 -5.70 19.62
N ASN A 343 -9.70 -5.80 18.43
CA ASN A 343 -10.62 -4.78 17.91
C ASN A 343 -11.82 -4.55 18.83
N GLU A 344 -12.46 -5.63 19.29
CA GLU A 344 -13.60 -5.50 20.22
C GLU A 344 -13.18 -4.79 21.52
N GLN A 345 -12.04 -5.16 22.08
CA GLN A 345 -11.53 -4.53 23.31
C GLN A 345 -11.18 -3.05 23.10
N ILE A 346 -10.54 -2.71 21.97
CA ILE A 346 -10.28 -1.32 21.57
C ILE A 346 -11.58 -0.51 21.51
N GLU A 347 -12.63 -1.05 20.86
CA GLU A 347 -13.95 -0.40 20.75
C GLU A 347 -14.59 -0.14 22.11
N ILE A 348 -14.50 -1.11 23.02
CA ILE A 348 -15.00 -0.97 24.39
C ILE A 348 -14.22 0.15 25.12
N GLY A 349 -12.89 0.11 25.06
CA GLY A 349 -12.03 1.12 25.68
C GLY A 349 -12.29 2.53 25.15
N ALA A 350 -12.38 2.68 23.82
CA ALA A 350 -12.67 3.93 23.14
C ALA A 350 -14.04 4.50 23.55
N ARG A 351 -15.06 3.65 23.64
CA ARG A 351 -16.39 4.05 24.11
C ARG A 351 -16.39 4.48 25.57
N GLU A 352 -15.68 3.76 26.43
CA GLU A 352 -15.56 4.13 27.85
C GLU A 352 -14.79 5.44 28.05
N LEU A 353 -13.75 5.68 27.24
CA LEU A 353 -13.00 6.93 27.25
C LEU A 353 -13.85 8.10 26.73
N SER A 354 -14.63 7.91 25.66
CA SER A 354 -15.60 8.90 25.17
C SER A 354 -16.63 9.27 26.25
N ASN A 355 -17.23 8.27 26.91
CA ASN A 355 -18.15 8.48 28.03
C ASN A 355 -17.49 9.22 29.20
N TYR A 356 -16.19 8.99 29.43
CA TYR A 356 -15.42 9.72 30.43
C TYR A 356 -15.31 11.21 30.07
N PHE A 357 -14.98 11.54 28.82
CA PHE A 357 -14.93 12.93 28.33
C PHE A 357 -16.28 13.65 28.45
N ASP A 358 -17.37 12.98 28.07
CA ASP A 358 -18.72 13.51 28.23
C ASP A 358 -19.03 13.80 29.72
N SER A 359 -18.53 12.97 30.65
CA SER A 359 -18.76 13.14 32.09
C SER A 359 -17.99 14.32 32.72
N ILE A 360 -16.85 14.72 32.12
CA ILE A 360 -16.03 15.85 32.58
C ILE A 360 -16.33 17.16 31.83
N GLY A 361 -17.31 17.15 30.91
CA GLY A 361 -17.86 18.33 30.23
C GLY A 361 -16.93 18.99 29.20
N GLU A 362 -16.00 18.25 28.60
CA GLU A 362 -15.09 18.75 27.55
C GLU A 362 -15.58 18.37 26.15
N SER A 363 -16.45 19.20 25.57
CA SER A 363 -16.93 18.97 24.20
C SER A 363 -16.01 19.56 23.12
N SER A 364 -15.14 20.53 23.45
CA SER A 364 -14.29 21.22 22.47
C SER A 364 -13.11 20.41 21.96
N GLU A 365 -12.65 19.44 22.75
CA GLU A 365 -11.57 18.52 22.35
C GLU A 365 -12.11 17.18 21.84
N LYS A 366 -13.42 17.13 21.58
CA LYS A 366 -14.10 15.92 21.12
C LYS A 366 -13.59 15.43 19.78
N GLU A 367 -13.34 16.37 18.88
CA GLU A 367 -12.82 16.10 17.55
C GLU A 367 -11.40 15.50 17.59
N ASN A 368 -10.51 16.04 18.43
CA ASN A 368 -9.13 15.55 18.56
C ASN A 368 -9.05 14.11 19.11
N TYR A 369 -9.94 13.72 20.02
CA TYR A 369 -9.96 12.32 20.50
C TYR A 369 -10.69 11.39 19.54
N GLU A 370 -11.74 11.87 18.85
CA GLU A 370 -12.44 11.07 17.84
C GLU A 370 -11.49 10.70 16.71
N GLU A 371 -10.56 11.60 16.33
CA GLU A 371 -9.47 11.31 15.40
C GLU A 371 -8.54 10.19 15.92
N ILE A 372 -8.10 10.25 17.19
CA ILE A 372 -7.30 9.16 17.79
C ILE A 372 -8.06 7.83 17.78
N ILE A 373 -9.37 7.84 18.06
CA ILE A 373 -10.21 6.63 18.02
C ILE A 373 -10.34 6.11 16.59
N ILE A 374 -10.55 7.00 15.62
CA ILE A 374 -10.62 6.65 14.20
C ILE A 374 -9.30 6.00 13.77
N ASP A 375 -8.16 6.59 14.11
CA ASP A 375 -6.87 6.07 13.70
C ASP A 375 -6.54 4.70 14.33
N VAL A 376 -6.91 4.53 15.60
CA VAL A 376 -6.79 3.24 16.31
C VAL A 376 -7.67 2.16 15.67
N ARG A 377 -8.85 2.53 15.18
CA ARG A 377 -9.76 1.63 14.45
C ARG A 377 -9.18 1.21 13.09
N HIS A 378 -8.62 2.15 12.35
CA HIS A 378 -8.21 1.97 10.95
C HIS A 378 -6.82 1.34 10.74
N TYR A 379 -6.24 0.68 11.76
CA TYR A 379 -5.04 -0.18 11.62
C TYR A 379 -3.71 0.52 11.30
N GLU A 380 -3.69 1.85 11.14
CA GLU A 380 -2.57 2.52 10.47
C GLU A 380 -1.56 3.19 11.42
N ILE A 381 -1.91 3.40 12.69
CA ILE A 381 -0.96 4.04 13.61
C ILE A 381 0.00 3.01 14.23
N VAL A 382 1.29 3.25 14.01
CA VAL A 382 2.38 2.56 14.71
C VAL A 382 2.31 2.84 16.22
N PRO A 383 2.51 1.84 17.12
CA PRO A 383 2.37 2.01 18.56
C PRO A 383 3.11 3.21 19.15
N THR A 384 4.30 3.53 18.65
CA THR A 384 5.09 4.70 19.10
C THR A 384 4.34 6.02 18.86
N GLU A 385 3.71 6.17 17.70
CA GLU A 385 2.93 7.36 17.36
C GLU A 385 1.62 7.41 18.15
N LEU A 386 0.94 6.26 18.33
CA LEU A 386 -0.23 6.17 19.20
C LEU A 386 0.11 6.61 20.62
N LYS A 387 1.23 6.11 21.16
CA LYS A 387 1.69 6.44 22.50
C LYS A 387 1.94 7.93 22.65
N ARG A 388 2.61 8.56 21.69
CA ARG A 388 2.85 10.01 21.68
C ARG A 388 1.54 10.80 21.74
N ARG A 389 0.54 10.41 20.95
CA ARG A 389 -0.79 11.06 20.96
C ARG A 389 -1.53 10.86 22.28
N LEU A 390 -1.48 9.64 22.82
CA LEU A 390 -2.06 9.31 24.12
C LEU A 390 -1.36 10.06 25.27
N ASP A 391 -0.04 10.24 25.22
CA ASP A 391 0.71 11.01 26.21
C ASP A 391 0.33 12.49 26.19
N LYS A 392 0.16 13.08 24.99
CA LYS A 392 -0.39 14.44 24.86
C LYS A 392 -1.78 14.55 25.46
N LEU A 393 -2.63 13.53 25.28
CA LEU A 393 -3.95 13.47 25.91
C LEU A 393 -3.84 13.40 27.44
N LYS A 394 -2.89 12.62 27.98
CA LYS A 394 -2.62 12.57 29.42
C LYS A 394 -2.17 13.93 29.95
N GLU A 395 -1.27 14.62 29.24
CA GLU A 395 -0.81 15.97 29.61
C GLU A 395 -1.97 16.97 29.63
N PHE A 396 -2.78 16.98 28.57
CA PHE A 396 -3.98 17.82 28.51
C PHE A 396 -4.94 17.57 29.68
N LEU A 397 -5.24 16.31 30.00
CA LEU A 397 -6.10 15.96 31.13
C LEU A 397 -5.50 16.43 32.46
N LYS A 398 -4.17 16.34 32.61
CA LYS A 398 -3.47 16.82 33.82
C LYS A 398 -3.55 18.34 33.94
N GLU A 399 -3.30 19.07 32.86
CA GLU A 399 -3.37 20.55 32.82
C GLU A 399 -4.77 21.06 33.20
N ASN A 400 -5.81 20.31 32.87
CA ASN A 400 -7.20 20.66 33.17
C ASN A 400 -7.71 20.12 34.51
N ASN A 401 -6.85 19.49 35.34
CA ASN A 401 -7.23 18.81 36.59
C ASN A 401 -8.32 17.73 36.39
N LYS A 402 -8.32 17.08 35.22
CA LYS A 402 -9.27 16.04 34.80
C LYS A 402 -8.58 14.69 34.60
N TYR A 403 -7.33 14.54 35.00
CA TYR A 403 -6.61 13.28 34.94
C TYR A 403 -6.77 12.52 36.25
N ASP A 404 -7.33 11.32 36.18
CA ASP A 404 -7.48 10.40 37.31
C ASP A 404 -7.05 8.97 36.94
N ASN A 405 -7.11 8.06 37.91
CA ASN A 405 -6.72 6.66 37.72
C ASN A 405 -7.57 5.93 36.66
N ARG A 406 -8.82 6.37 36.43
CA ARG A 406 -9.69 5.76 35.42
C ARG A 406 -9.27 6.20 34.03
N ALA A 407 -8.99 7.48 33.83
CA ALA A 407 -8.45 7.98 32.57
C ALA A 407 -7.12 7.30 32.22
N ASP A 408 -6.22 7.18 33.19
CA ASP A 408 -4.94 6.49 32.99
C ASP A 408 -5.12 5.02 32.61
N TYR A 409 -5.98 4.29 33.34
CA TYR A 409 -6.29 2.89 33.02
C TYR A 409 -6.85 2.73 31.60
N LEU A 410 -7.80 3.58 31.19
CA LEU A 410 -8.42 3.49 29.86
C LEU A 410 -7.40 3.77 28.75
N ILE A 411 -6.55 4.78 28.94
CA ILE A 411 -5.49 5.12 27.97
C ILE A 411 -4.49 3.97 27.84
N GLU A 412 -4.01 3.42 28.96
CA GLU A 412 -3.09 2.27 28.95
C GLU A 412 -3.74 1.01 28.37
N PHE A 413 -5.03 0.79 28.65
CA PHE A 413 -5.78 -0.33 28.10
C PHE A 413 -5.88 -0.25 26.58
N ILE A 414 -6.32 0.90 26.04
CA ILE A 414 -6.40 1.13 24.58
C ILE A 414 -5.02 0.93 23.95
N TYR A 415 -3.97 1.54 24.52
CA TYR A 415 -2.60 1.36 24.03
C TYR A 415 -2.20 -0.11 23.96
N SER A 416 -2.42 -0.88 25.04
CA SER A 416 -2.03 -2.29 25.11
C SER A 416 -2.74 -3.17 24.07
N GLN A 417 -4.02 -2.91 23.80
CA GLN A 417 -4.79 -3.68 22.82
C GLN A 417 -4.40 -3.31 21.39
N SER A 418 -4.15 -2.02 21.13
CA SER A 418 -3.64 -1.55 19.84
C SER A 418 -2.23 -2.09 19.55
N GLU A 419 -1.35 -2.11 20.55
CA GLU A 419 -0.01 -2.69 20.45
C GLU A 419 -0.06 -4.19 20.15
N LEU A 420 -0.92 -4.95 20.85
CA LEU A 420 -1.15 -6.37 20.59
C LEU A 420 -1.66 -6.62 19.16
N LYS A 421 -2.67 -5.87 18.73
CA LYS A 421 -3.21 -5.93 17.36
C LYS A 421 -2.13 -5.66 16.33
N PHE A 422 -1.35 -4.60 16.53
CA PHE A 422 -0.26 -4.21 15.65
C PHE A 422 0.84 -5.27 15.58
N ASP A 423 1.23 -5.84 16.72
CA ASP A 423 2.17 -6.96 16.79
C ASP A 423 1.71 -8.15 15.93
N ILE A 424 0.45 -8.56 16.06
CA ILE A 424 -0.08 -9.73 15.35
C ILE A 424 -0.04 -9.50 13.83
N LEU A 425 -0.37 -8.30 13.38
CA LEU A 425 -0.49 -7.99 11.95
C LEU A 425 0.85 -7.73 11.27
N ASN A 426 1.79 -7.09 11.97
CA ASN A 426 3.00 -6.56 11.34
C ASN A 426 4.27 -7.30 11.73
N LYS A 427 4.28 -8.12 12.79
CA LYS A 427 5.51 -8.75 13.29
C LYS A 427 6.19 -9.61 12.25
N GLU A 428 5.47 -10.51 11.59
CA GLU A 428 6.08 -11.44 10.62
C GLU A 428 6.67 -10.68 9.43
N ARG A 429 5.92 -9.73 8.86
CA ARG A 429 6.39 -8.86 7.79
C ARG A 429 7.60 -8.02 8.20
N ALA A 430 7.58 -7.41 9.38
CA ALA A 430 8.70 -6.62 9.87
C ALA A 430 9.93 -7.49 10.19
N LEU A 431 9.74 -8.71 10.69
CA LEU A 431 10.83 -9.65 10.90
C LEU A 431 11.41 -10.18 9.59
N GLU A 432 10.59 -10.37 8.58
CA GLU A 432 11.01 -10.68 7.21
C GLU A 432 11.91 -9.55 6.69
N TYR A 433 11.43 -8.30 6.74
CA TYR A 433 12.22 -7.08 6.44
C TYR A 433 13.54 -7.04 7.22
N LEU A 434 13.51 -7.31 8.53
CA LEU A 434 14.72 -7.31 9.36
C LEU A 434 15.65 -8.50 9.08
N SER A 435 15.15 -9.58 8.49
CA SER A 435 15.93 -10.76 8.11
C SER A 435 16.52 -10.63 6.71
N ASP A 436 15.86 -9.88 5.83
CA ASP A 436 16.30 -9.58 4.48
C ASP A 436 16.84 -8.15 4.38
N LYS A 437 18.16 -8.03 4.46
CA LYS A 437 18.86 -6.74 4.38
C LYS A 437 18.52 -5.95 3.11
N ASP A 438 18.12 -6.65 2.05
CA ASP A 438 17.87 -6.05 0.76
C ASP A 438 16.50 -5.33 0.75
N GLU A 439 15.58 -5.63 1.67
CA GLU A 439 14.25 -5.00 1.71
C GLU A 439 14.14 -3.71 2.57
N ILE A 440 15.00 -3.53 3.57
CA ILE A 440 15.10 -2.27 4.35
C ILE A 440 15.83 -1.18 3.56
N GLU A 441 16.65 -1.63 2.62
CA GLU A 441 17.58 -0.84 1.83
C GLU A 441 16.93 0.34 1.08
N PRO A 442 15.75 0.20 0.44
CA PRO A 442 15.09 1.29 -0.23
C PRO A 442 14.69 2.44 0.69
N ARG A 443 14.14 2.12 1.84
CA ARG A 443 13.57 3.10 2.77
C ARG A 443 14.65 3.97 3.41
N LEU A 444 15.78 3.36 3.75
CA LEU A 444 16.94 4.07 4.31
C LEU A 444 17.62 5.01 3.29
N SER A 445 17.41 4.77 2.00
CA SER A 445 17.87 5.64 0.93
C SER A 445 17.10 6.98 0.89
N ASP A 446 15.79 6.95 1.15
CA ASP A 446 14.98 8.18 1.26
C ASP A 446 15.34 9.00 2.49
N VAL A 447 15.67 8.34 3.60
CA VAL A 447 16.18 9.02 4.81
C VAL A 447 17.42 9.84 4.47
N ASN A 448 18.33 9.29 3.65
CA ASN A 448 19.50 10.04 3.18
C ASN A 448 19.12 11.21 2.25
N ARG A 449 18.18 11.02 1.29
CA ARG A 449 17.72 12.15 0.44
C ARG A 449 17.07 13.24 1.27
N TRP A 450 16.14 12.88 2.15
CA TRP A 450 15.48 13.82 3.05
C TRP A 450 16.52 14.61 3.84
N TRP A 451 17.55 13.94 4.38
CA TRP A 451 18.60 14.61 5.13
C TRP A 451 19.40 15.62 4.27
N LEU A 452 19.71 15.25 3.03
CA LEU A 452 20.38 16.16 2.08
C LEU A 452 19.49 17.34 1.69
N ASP A 453 18.20 17.10 1.46
CA ASP A 453 17.24 18.15 1.18
C ASP A 453 17.15 19.14 2.33
N LYS A 454 17.14 18.63 3.58
CA LYS A 454 17.05 19.46 4.78
C LYS A 454 18.30 20.27 5.04
N GLU A 455 19.47 19.66 5.01
CA GLU A 455 20.73 20.35 5.26
C GLU A 455 21.10 21.22 4.05
N GLY A 456 21.11 20.65 2.85
CA GLY A 456 21.53 21.31 1.62
C GLY A 456 20.67 22.53 1.24
N LYS A 457 19.34 22.44 1.29
CA LYS A 457 18.47 23.58 0.92
C LYS A 457 18.52 24.71 1.95
N ASN A 458 18.68 24.39 3.24
CA ASN A 458 18.57 25.39 4.31
C ASN A 458 19.92 26.01 4.70
N SER A 459 20.99 25.22 4.78
CA SER A 459 22.31 25.70 5.19
C SER A 459 23.29 25.83 4.03
N GLY A 460 23.10 25.06 2.94
CA GLY A 460 24.11 24.88 1.89
C GLY A 460 25.32 24.07 2.37
N GLU A 461 25.33 23.62 3.62
CA GLU A 461 26.35 22.79 4.24
C GLU A 461 25.77 21.38 4.44
N CYS A 462 26.00 20.49 3.48
CA CYS A 462 25.58 19.11 3.62
C CYS A 462 26.49 18.36 4.59
N ARG A 463 25.87 17.69 5.57
CA ARG A 463 26.53 16.73 6.44
C ARG A 463 26.26 15.32 5.95
N VAL A 464 27.30 14.56 5.64
CA VAL A 464 27.15 13.18 5.19
C VAL A 464 27.16 12.22 6.38
N VAL A 465 26.17 11.32 6.39
CA VAL A 465 26.08 10.22 7.35
C VAL A 465 27.16 9.19 7.02
N THR A 466 28.17 9.07 7.88
CA THR A 466 29.33 8.18 7.65
C THR A 466 29.57 7.17 8.77
N ASN A 467 28.81 7.26 9.86
CA ASN A 467 28.92 6.37 11.02
C ASN A 467 27.52 6.11 11.62
N THR A 468 27.45 5.10 12.49
CA THR A 468 26.21 4.61 13.09
C THR A 468 25.52 5.63 13.99
N ASP A 469 26.27 6.44 14.74
CA ASP A 469 25.70 7.44 15.65
C ASP A 469 25.03 8.58 14.86
N ASP A 470 25.67 9.02 13.77
CA ASP A 470 25.08 9.98 12.84
C ASP A 470 23.86 9.39 12.16
N ALA A 471 23.90 8.11 11.77
CA ALA A 471 22.78 7.42 11.15
C ALA A 471 21.58 7.34 12.09
N ALA A 472 21.80 6.97 13.36
CA ALA A 472 20.77 6.98 14.39
C ALA A 472 20.15 8.38 14.56
N THR A 473 21.00 9.40 14.64
CA THR A 473 20.54 10.80 14.76
C THR A 473 19.67 11.23 13.58
N VAL A 474 20.10 10.90 12.35
CA VAL A 474 19.37 11.27 11.13
C VAL A 474 18.05 10.50 11.03
N LEU A 475 18.07 9.18 11.27
CA LEU A 475 16.85 8.37 11.21
C LEU A 475 15.83 8.78 12.26
N LEU A 476 16.24 9.02 13.50
CA LEU A 476 15.32 9.45 14.56
C LEU A 476 14.71 10.82 14.22
N LYS A 477 15.49 11.77 13.71
CA LYS A 477 14.94 13.05 13.25
C LYS A 477 13.96 12.88 12.08
N PHE A 478 14.25 11.98 11.13
CA PHE A 478 13.36 11.67 10.03
C PHE A 478 12.02 11.13 10.54
N LEU A 479 12.04 10.25 11.54
CA LEU A 479 10.85 9.66 12.16
C LEU A 479 10.09 10.64 13.08
N GLU A 480 10.77 11.62 13.67
CA GLU A 480 10.14 12.61 14.55
C GLU A 480 9.46 13.76 13.80
N GLU A 481 9.87 14.02 12.55
CA GLU A 481 9.36 15.14 11.78
C GLU A 481 7.91 14.91 11.31
N ASP A 482 7.07 15.94 11.41
CA ASP A 482 5.72 15.94 10.84
C ASP A 482 5.80 16.17 9.32
N LEU A 483 6.07 15.09 8.59
CA LEU A 483 6.25 15.12 7.14
C LEU A 483 4.88 15.14 6.45
N THR A 484 4.53 16.29 5.89
CA THR A 484 3.33 16.47 5.05
C THR A 484 3.57 16.14 3.58
N ASP A 485 4.83 15.96 3.19
CA ASP A 485 5.19 15.56 1.83
C ASP A 485 4.94 14.06 1.65
N SER A 486 4.02 13.72 0.75
CA SER A 486 3.65 12.34 0.45
C SER A 486 4.84 11.48 0.02
N VAL A 487 5.91 12.07 -0.52
CA VAL A 487 7.09 11.31 -0.96
C VAL A 487 7.80 10.63 0.20
N TYR A 488 7.93 11.31 1.34
CA TYR A 488 8.65 10.75 2.48
C TYR A 488 7.72 10.05 3.47
N LYS A 489 6.42 10.36 3.43
CA LYS A 489 5.47 9.88 4.43
C LYS A 489 5.33 8.36 4.42
N THR A 490 5.18 7.74 3.26
CA THR A 490 5.10 6.27 3.14
C THR A 490 6.36 5.61 3.71
N THR A 491 7.54 6.11 3.36
CA THR A 491 8.81 5.60 3.88
C THR A 491 8.95 5.79 5.39
N GLN A 492 8.48 6.93 5.91
CA GLN A 492 8.43 7.21 7.34
C GLN A 492 7.55 6.19 8.07
N ASP A 493 6.34 5.95 7.58
CA ASP A 493 5.38 5.03 8.19
C ASP A 493 5.92 3.60 8.20
N ASP A 494 6.48 3.13 7.08
CA ASP A 494 7.11 1.81 7.01
C ASP A 494 8.31 1.68 7.96
N LEU A 495 9.17 2.71 8.04
CA LEU A 495 10.32 2.70 8.95
C LEU A 495 9.90 2.76 10.41
N HIS A 496 8.79 3.42 10.75
CA HIS A 496 8.23 3.34 12.10
C HIS A 496 7.88 1.90 12.47
N VAL A 497 7.27 1.13 11.57
CA VAL A 497 6.99 -0.30 11.79
C VAL A 497 8.28 -1.09 12.02
N ILE A 498 9.25 -0.94 11.11
CA ILE A 498 10.53 -1.67 11.15
C ILE A 498 11.29 -1.36 12.43
N ILE A 499 11.39 -0.08 12.80
CA ILE A 499 12.13 0.38 13.98
C ILE A 499 11.47 -0.08 15.27
N TYR A 500 10.14 -0.06 15.34
CA TYR A 500 9.41 -0.60 16.49
C TYR A 500 9.76 -2.08 16.74
N PHE A 501 9.74 -2.93 15.71
CA PHE A 501 10.10 -4.33 15.87
C PHE A 501 11.59 -4.55 16.06
N ALA A 502 12.45 -3.74 15.43
CA ALA A 502 13.89 -3.82 15.62
C ALA A 502 14.27 -3.50 17.08
N GLU A 503 13.64 -2.50 17.70
CA GLU A 503 13.84 -2.18 19.11
C GLU A 503 13.38 -3.33 20.02
N LYS A 504 12.18 -3.86 19.77
CA LYS A 504 11.60 -4.97 20.55
C LYS A 504 12.45 -6.23 20.52
N GLU A 505 13.09 -6.51 19.40
CA GLU A 505 13.97 -7.66 19.22
C GLU A 505 15.44 -7.36 19.59
N GLY A 506 15.76 -6.14 20.05
CA GLY A 506 17.11 -5.74 20.43
C GLY A 506 18.08 -5.58 19.25
N ARG A 507 17.56 -5.37 18.04
CA ARG A 507 18.26 -5.26 16.76
C ARG A 507 18.30 -3.84 16.18
N LEU A 508 17.82 -2.84 16.93
CA LEU A 508 17.78 -1.45 16.48
C LEU A 508 19.15 -0.93 15.98
N TYR A 509 20.23 -1.32 16.64
CA TYR A 509 21.58 -0.94 16.24
C TYR A 509 21.99 -1.50 14.86
N GLU A 510 21.51 -2.69 14.49
CA GLU A 510 21.75 -3.26 13.16
C GLU A 510 21.11 -2.40 12.06
N VAL A 511 19.93 -1.82 12.32
CA VAL A 511 19.25 -0.92 11.37
C VAL A 511 20.07 0.37 11.19
N PHE A 512 20.63 0.92 12.27
CA PHE A 512 21.51 2.09 12.18
C PHE A 512 22.81 1.78 11.43
N GLU A 513 23.42 0.62 11.65
CA GLU A 513 24.62 0.20 10.91
C GLU A 513 24.32 0.05 9.42
N GLN A 514 23.16 -0.49 9.05
CA GLN A 514 22.72 -0.57 7.66
C GLN A 514 22.56 0.82 7.03
N LEU A 515 21.95 1.77 7.75
CA LEU A 515 21.83 3.15 7.27
C LEU A 515 23.20 3.84 7.12
N ALA A 516 24.12 3.63 8.06
CA ALA A 516 25.47 4.20 7.98
C ALA A 516 26.26 3.67 6.76
N ALA A 517 26.10 2.37 6.48
CA ALA A 517 26.66 1.68 5.33
C ALA A 517 26.12 2.20 3.99
N ARG A 518 24.90 2.75 4.01
CA ARG A 518 24.09 2.99 2.83
C ARG A 518 24.63 4.15 2.01
N LEU A 519 24.72 3.95 0.70
CA LEU A 519 24.96 5.06 -0.23
C LEU A 519 23.74 6.00 -0.23
N PRO A 520 23.98 7.32 -0.21
CA PRO A 520 22.89 8.26 -0.44
C PRO A 520 22.40 8.07 -1.87
N GLY A 521 21.10 7.92 -2.05
CA GLY A 521 20.58 7.55 -3.35
C GLY A 521 19.22 6.92 -3.21
N LEU A 522 18.20 7.67 -3.62
CA LEU A 522 16.76 7.40 -3.61
C LEU A 522 16.30 6.01 -3.98
N ALA A 523 15.47 5.40 -3.14
CA ALA A 523 14.70 4.27 -3.59
C ALA A 523 13.20 4.56 -3.54
N GLU A 524 12.45 3.91 -4.42
CA GLU A 524 11.00 4.04 -4.44
C GLU A 524 10.38 3.27 -3.30
N ALA A 525 9.32 3.84 -2.74
CA ALA A 525 8.16 3.06 -2.35
C ALA A 525 7.74 2.20 -3.55
N ASP A 526 7.89 0.89 -3.43
CA ASP A 526 7.43 -0.08 -4.42
C ASP A 526 5.89 -0.10 -4.46
N THR A 527 5.24 0.91 -5.06
CA THR A 527 4.00 0.67 -5.79
C THR A 527 3.93 1.54 -7.04
N PHE A 528 3.75 0.91 -8.20
CA PHE A 528 3.42 1.56 -9.48
C PHE A 528 2.17 2.49 -9.44
N ASN A 529 1.48 2.60 -8.29
CA ASN A 529 0.19 3.28 -8.11
C ASN A 529 0.25 4.60 -7.33
N ASP A 530 1.27 4.86 -6.51
CA ASP A 530 1.27 5.98 -5.55
C ASP A 530 1.67 7.35 -6.14
N GLY A 531 2.28 7.39 -7.34
CA GLY A 531 2.53 8.66 -8.03
C GLY A 531 3.60 9.56 -7.43
N THR A 532 4.40 9.02 -6.51
CA THR A 532 5.45 9.72 -5.75
C THR A 532 6.75 9.92 -6.53
N ALA A 533 6.99 9.18 -7.63
CA ALA A 533 8.14 9.37 -8.54
C ALA A 533 8.24 10.77 -9.18
N LEU A 534 7.32 11.67 -8.85
CA LEU A 534 7.16 13.00 -9.41
C LEU A 534 7.59 14.15 -8.49
N ALA A 535 7.79 13.95 -7.18
CA ALA A 535 8.12 15.07 -6.27
C ALA A 535 9.63 15.29 -5.98
#